data_AF-D8DVG4-F1
#
_entry.id   AF-D8DVG4-F1
#
_cell.length_a   1.000
_cell.length_b   1.000
_cell.length_c   1.000
_cell.angle_alpha   90.00
_cell.angle_beta   90.00
_cell.angle_gamma   90.00
#
_symmetry.space_group_name_H-M   'P 1'
#
loop_
_entity.id
_entity.type
_entity.pdbx_description
1 polymer ?
#
loop_
_entity_poly.entity_id
_entity_poly.type
_entity_poly.pdbx_seq_one_letter_code
_entity_poly.pdbx_strand_id
1 'polypeptide(L)'
;MDKNYIMTDLYGNRYNGVYPPEYKYNGDAHHGYKTDKEETLFYDFAVQGYDLMISYQDKFYYFMVDDDGVWLSDDAFTAKITRFESGNDVLEHFLIDGKPLIKMIDKLDECEPI
;
A
#
# COMPACT_ATOMS: atom_id res chain seq x y z
N MET A 1 12.74 6.99 9.50
CA MET A 1 11.75 6.00 9.94
C MET A 1 12.23 4.61 9.56
N ASP A 2 12.23 3.65 10.49
CA ASP A 2 12.73 2.31 10.23
C ASP A 2 11.66 1.50 9.47
N LYS A 3 11.78 1.45 8.14
CA LYS A 3 10.95 0.61 7.27
C LYS A 3 11.41 -0.85 7.40
N ASN A 4 11.31 -1.42 8.60
CA ASN A 4 11.85 -2.73 8.99
C ASN A 4 11.29 -3.91 8.19
N TYR A 5 10.20 -3.70 7.45
CA TYR A 5 9.63 -4.69 6.53
C TYR A 5 10.19 -4.59 5.11
N ILE A 6 10.90 -3.53 4.72
CA ILE A 6 11.45 -3.44 3.36
C ILE A 6 12.76 -4.21 3.32
N MET A 7 12.75 -5.30 2.56
CA MET A 7 13.90 -6.18 2.35
C MET A 7 14.49 -5.96 0.96
N THR A 8 15.69 -6.50 0.74
CA THR A 8 16.38 -6.44 -0.55
C THR A 8 16.72 -7.85 -1.01
N ASP A 9 16.41 -8.18 -2.27
CA ASP A 9 16.74 -9.47 -2.86
C ASP A 9 18.24 -9.58 -3.23
N LEU A 10 18.64 -10.72 -3.80
CA LEU A 10 20.03 -10.96 -4.22
C LEU A 10 20.49 -10.03 -5.37
N TYR A 11 19.57 -9.33 -6.03
CA TYR A 11 19.83 -8.43 -7.15
C TYR A 11 19.75 -6.94 -6.75
N GLY A 12 19.47 -6.64 -5.48
CA GLY A 12 19.34 -5.27 -5.01
C GLY A 12 17.93 -4.69 -5.12
N ASN A 13 16.94 -5.48 -5.56
CA ASN A 13 15.56 -5.01 -5.66
C ASN A 13 14.92 -5.00 -4.28
N ARG A 14 14.21 -3.92 -3.98
CA ARG A 14 13.47 -3.77 -2.72
C ARG A 14 12.14 -4.50 -2.82
N TYR A 15 11.68 -5.12 -1.74
CA TYR A 15 10.38 -5.77 -1.69
C TYR A 15 9.78 -5.71 -0.28
N ASN A 16 8.49 -6.00 -0.18
CA ASN A 16 7.78 -6.04 1.10
C ASN A 16 8.01 -7.39 1.78
N GLY A 17 8.83 -7.43 2.83
CA GLY A 17 9.18 -8.66 3.54
C GLY A 17 8.04 -9.28 4.33
N VAL A 18 6.99 -8.52 4.64
CA VAL A 18 5.77 -9.05 5.32
C VAL A 18 4.81 -9.63 4.29
N TYR A 19 4.67 -8.97 3.14
CA TYR A 19 3.83 -9.39 2.01
C TYR A 19 4.71 -9.59 0.77
N PRO A 20 5.55 -10.65 0.71
CA PRO A 20 6.56 -10.78 -0.33
C PRO A 20 5.96 -11.16 -1.70
N PRO A 21 6.59 -10.72 -2.81
CA PRO A 21 6.21 -11.18 -4.14
C PRO A 21 6.50 -12.67 -4.32
N GLU A 22 5.60 -13.38 -5.00
CA GLU A 22 5.66 -14.81 -5.25
C GLU A 22 5.72 -15.12 -6.76
N TYR A 23 6.83 -14.72 -7.40
CA TYR A 23 7.07 -14.88 -8.85
C TYR A 23 6.84 -16.30 -9.39
N LYS A 24 7.12 -17.33 -8.59
CA LYS A 24 6.91 -18.73 -8.99
C LYS A 24 5.44 -19.04 -9.30
N TYR A 25 4.52 -18.41 -8.59
CA TYR A 25 3.08 -18.69 -8.69
C TYR A 25 2.35 -17.64 -9.54
N ASN A 26 2.75 -16.37 -9.43
CA ASN A 26 2.05 -15.25 -10.05
C ASN A 26 2.68 -14.77 -11.37
N GLY A 27 3.91 -15.20 -11.67
CA GLY A 27 4.67 -14.67 -12.81
C GLY A 27 5.13 -13.23 -12.55
N ASP A 28 5.36 -12.47 -13.62
CA ASP A 28 5.98 -11.13 -13.56
C ASP A 28 5.06 -10.00 -14.02
N ALA A 29 3.80 -10.30 -14.36
CA ALA A 29 2.86 -9.28 -14.85
C ALA A 29 2.60 -8.15 -13.83
N HIS A 30 2.73 -8.48 -12.53
CA HIS A 30 2.52 -7.59 -11.39
C HIS A 30 3.68 -7.67 -10.40
N HIS A 31 4.93 -7.73 -10.90
CA HIS A 31 6.14 -7.88 -10.08
C HIS A 31 6.05 -9.02 -9.03
N GLY A 32 5.45 -10.15 -9.39
CA GLY A 32 5.29 -11.30 -8.49
C GLY A 32 4.08 -11.25 -7.56
N TYR A 33 3.28 -10.19 -7.56
CA TYR A 33 2.02 -10.13 -6.84
C TYR A 33 0.88 -10.76 -7.64
N LYS A 34 -0.22 -11.12 -6.96
CA LYS A 34 -1.33 -11.86 -7.58
C LYS A 34 -2.19 -10.96 -8.47
N THR A 35 -2.31 -9.68 -8.11
CA THR A 35 -3.15 -8.69 -8.78
C THR A 35 -2.42 -7.35 -8.83
N ASP A 36 -2.88 -6.48 -9.74
CA ASP A 36 -2.50 -5.07 -9.80
C ASP A 36 -2.72 -4.34 -8.46
N LYS A 37 -3.84 -4.61 -7.77
CA LYS A 37 -4.13 -4.03 -6.46
C LYS A 37 -3.11 -4.44 -5.39
N GLU A 38 -2.70 -5.71 -5.38
CA GLU A 38 -1.65 -6.17 -4.45
C GLU A 38 -0.31 -5.52 -4.77
N GLU A 39 0.05 -5.42 -6.04
CA GLU A 39 1.26 -4.71 -6.49
C GLU A 39 1.25 -3.24 -6.04
N THR A 40 0.17 -2.52 -6.30
CA THR A 40 0.05 -1.12 -5.89
C THR A 40 0.15 -0.95 -4.38
N LEU A 41 -0.53 -1.79 -3.59
CA LEU A 41 -0.53 -1.67 -2.14
C LEU A 41 0.79 -2.11 -1.51
N PHE A 42 1.32 -3.26 -1.92
CA PHE A 42 2.46 -3.88 -1.27
C PHE A 42 3.79 -3.34 -1.77
N TYR A 43 3.86 -2.90 -3.01
CA TYR A 43 5.10 -2.43 -3.63
C TYR A 43 5.09 -0.92 -3.85
N ASP A 44 4.21 -0.39 -4.70
CA ASP A 44 4.23 1.04 -5.04
C ASP A 44 4.03 1.93 -3.80
N PHE A 45 2.99 1.65 -3.03
CA PHE A 45 2.68 2.38 -1.82
C PHE A 45 3.63 2.00 -0.67
N ALA A 46 3.63 0.73 -0.25
CA ALA A 46 4.36 0.34 0.96
C ALA A 46 5.88 0.29 0.80
N VAL A 47 6.43 0.00 -0.39
CA VAL A 47 7.89 -0.11 -0.60
C VAL A 47 8.46 1.15 -1.25
N GLN A 48 7.89 1.60 -2.38
CA GLN A 48 8.39 2.77 -3.11
C GLN A 48 8.00 4.07 -2.40
N GLY A 49 6.86 4.08 -1.71
CA GLY A 49 6.39 5.25 -0.96
C GLY A 49 5.69 6.26 -1.84
N TYR A 50 5.00 5.82 -2.89
CA TYR A 50 4.07 6.69 -3.63
C TYR A 50 2.86 7.02 -2.78
N ASP A 51 2.23 8.16 -3.08
CA ASP A 51 0.92 8.48 -2.55
C ASP A 51 -0.10 7.47 -3.09
N LEU A 52 -1.22 7.30 -2.40
CA LEU A 52 -2.19 6.26 -2.73
C LEU A 52 -3.60 6.81 -2.72
N MET A 53 -4.37 6.43 -3.74
CA MET A 53 -5.81 6.61 -3.79
C MET A 53 -6.48 5.24 -3.92
N ILE A 54 -7.45 4.96 -3.05
CA ILE A 54 -8.27 3.75 -3.13
C ILE A 54 -9.74 4.12 -3.12
N SER A 55 -10.57 3.30 -3.77
CA SER A 55 -12.02 3.44 -3.72
C SER A 55 -12.73 2.16 -3.29
N TYR A 56 -13.79 2.33 -2.51
CA TYR A 56 -14.67 1.26 -2.05
C TYR A 56 -16.10 1.77 -1.92
N GLN A 57 -17.03 1.21 -2.69
CA GLN A 57 -18.45 1.57 -2.70
C GLN A 57 -18.66 3.09 -2.87
N ASP A 58 -18.07 3.65 -3.94
CA ASP A 58 -18.12 5.08 -4.28
C ASP A 58 -17.48 6.03 -3.25
N LYS A 59 -16.78 5.50 -2.24
CA LYS A 59 -15.99 6.29 -1.28
C LYS A 59 -14.52 6.22 -1.63
N PHE A 60 -13.88 7.39 -1.67
CA PHE A 60 -12.46 7.53 -1.93
C PHE A 60 -11.70 7.80 -0.64
N TYR A 61 -10.50 7.22 -0.56
CA TYR A 61 -9.55 7.45 0.53
C TYR A 61 -8.18 7.75 -0.06
N TYR A 62 -7.55 8.78 0.48
CA TYR A 62 -6.29 9.33 -0.03
C TYR A 62 -5.22 9.23 1.06
N PHE A 63 -4.04 8.74 0.70
CA PHE A 63 -2.92 8.58 1.61
C PHE A 63 -1.69 9.29 1.06
N MET A 64 -1.20 10.26 1.82
CA MET A 64 0.01 11.01 1.51
C MET A 64 1.20 10.42 2.27
N VAL A 65 2.27 10.08 1.57
CA VAL A 65 3.52 9.55 2.13
C VAL A 65 4.52 10.69 2.28
N ASP A 66 5.13 10.80 3.46
CA ASP A 66 6.21 11.76 3.71
C ASP A 66 7.32 11.17 4.60
N ASP A 67 8.30 11.99 4.96
CA ASP A 67 9.43 11.57 5.81
C ASP A 67 9.00 11.14 7.23
N ASP A 68 7.82 11.58 7.69
CA ASP A 68 7.25 11.31 9.01
C ASP A 68 6.30 10.11 9.03
N GLY A 69 5.98 9.51 7.88
CA GLY A 69 5.15 8.31 7.76
C GLY A 69 4.12 8.41 6.64
N VAL A 70 2.91 7.96 6.93
CA VAL A 70 1.78 8.02 5.98
C VAL A 70 0.60 8.72 6.65
N TRP A 71 -0.08 9.58 5.91
CA TRP A 71 -1.21 10.35 6.40
C TRP A 71 -2.46 10.05 5.59
N LEU A 72 -3.56 9.70 6.25
CA LEU A 72 -4.87 9.87 5.64
C LEU A 72 -5.06 11.36 5.33
N SER A 73 -5.48 11.67 4.11
CA SER A 73 -5.53 13.03 3.57
C SER A 73 -6.89 13.35 2.93
N ASP A 74 -7.03 14.61 2.52
CA ASP A 74 -8.08 15.04 1.59
C ASP A 74 -7.71 14.68 0.14
N ASP A 75 -8.65 14.86 -0.78
CA ASP A 75 -8.51 14.57 -2.21
C ASP A 75 -7.44 15.44 -2.90
N ALA A 76 -7.10 16.58 -2.30
CA ALA A 76 -6.04 17.48 -2.75
C ALA A 76 -4.64 17.12 -2.21
N PHE A 77 -4.50 16.10 -1.36
CA PHE A 77 -3.23 15.71 -0.71
C PHE A 77 -2.59 16.88 0.08
N THR A 78 -3.40 17.66 0.80
CA THR A 78 -2.92 18.81 1.58
C THR A 78 -3.18 18.68 3.08
N ALA A 79 -4.25 17.99 3.46
CA ALA A 79 -4.62 17.80 4.86
C ALA A 79 -3.92 16.58 5.46
N LYS A 80 -3.39 16.72 6.69
CA LYS A 80 -2.86 15.60 7.49
C LYS A 80 -3.89 15.20 8.54
N ILE A 81 -4.74 14.22 8.24
CA ILE A 81 -5.91 13.87 9.06
C ILE A 81 -5.55 12.84 10.14
N THR A 82 -5.03 11.68 9.72
CA THR A 82 -4.67 10.57 10.62
C THR A 82 -3.30 10.06 10.21
N ARG A 83 -2.39 9.91 11.19
CA ARG A 83 -1.05 9.39 10.95
C ARG A 83 -1.00 7.87 11.08
N PHE A 84 -0.21 7.26 10.22
CA PHE A 84 0.23 5.88 10.24
C PHE A 84 1.76 5.86 10.17
N GLU A 85 2.38 4.85 10.77
CA GLU A 85 3.85 4.77 10.84
C GLU A 85 4.46 4.35 9.49
N SER A 86 3.70 3.67 8.62
CA SER A 86 4.17 3.21 7.30
C SER A 86 3.02 2.76 6.39
N GLY A 87 3.32 2.41 5.14
CA GLY A 87 2.34 1.80 4.24
C GLY A 87 1.78 0.49 4.80
N ASN A 88 2.63 -0.39 5.37
CA ASN A 88 2.13 -1.61 6.02
C ASN A 88 1.25 -1.32 7.25
N ASP A 89 1.54 -0.24 7.97
CA ASP A 89 0.70 0.19 9.10
C ASP A 89 -0.70 0.61 8.63
N VAL A 90 -0.81 1.27 7.47
CA VAL A 90 -2.11 1.53 6.81
C VAL A 90 -2.80 0.20 6.45
N LEU A 91 -2.08 -0.74 5.82
CA LEU A 91 -2.67 -2.04 5.43
C LEU A 91 -3.27 -2.80 6.61
N GLU A 92 -2.63 -2.71 7.78
CA GLU A 92 -2.99 -3.48 8.98
C GLU A 92 -3.99 -2.76 9.89
N HIS A 93 -4.01 -1.43 9.89
CA HIS A 93 -4.78 -0.64 10.87
C HIS A 93 -5.82 0.32 10.27
N PHE A 94 -5.73 0.69 8.99
CA PHE A 94 -6.80 1.46 8.35
C PHE A 94 -8.03 0.58 8.15
N LEU A 95 -9.17 0.99 8.69
CA LEU A 95 -10.39 0.19 8.71
C LEU A 95 -11.43 0.71 7.70
N ILE A 96 -11.89 -0.17 6.82
CA ILE A 96 -13.08 0.01 5.99
C ILE A 96 -14.16 -0.94 6.52
N ASP A 97 -15.31 -0.41 6.95
CA ASP A 97 -16.39 -1.19 7.58
C ASP A 97 -15.91 -2.09 8.74
N GLY A 98 -14.99 -1.57 9.55
CA GLY A 98 -14.42 -2.27 10.70
C GLY A 98 -13.43 -3.39 10.35
N LYS A 99 -13.02 -3.52 9.08
CA LYS A 99 -12.04 -4.50 8.61
C LYS A 99 -10.77 -3.81 8.12
N PRO A 100 -9.59 -4.36 8.42
CA PRO A 100 -8.33 -3.77 7.96
C PRO A 100 -8.22 -3.87 6.44
N LEU A 101 -7.55 -2.88 5.83
CA LEU A 101 -7.40 -2.75 4.38
C LEU A 101 -6.82 -4.02 3.73
N ILE A 102 -5.86 -4.69 4.37
CA ILE A 102 -5.30 -5.98 3.91
C ILE A 102 -6.35 -7.08 3.69
N LYS A 103 -7.49 -7.02 4.40
CA LYS A 103 -8.61 -7.98 4.25
C LYS A 103 -9.66 -7.51 3.24
N MET A 104 -9.48 -6.34 2.65
CA MET A 104 -10.42 -5.67 1.77
C MET A 104 -9.89 -5.50 0.33
N ILE A 105 -8.62 -5.83 0.06
CA ILE A 105 -7.95 -5.64 -1.25
C ILE A 105 -8.79 -6.16 -2.42
N ASP A 106 -9.24 -7.41 -2.37
CA ASP A 106 -10.05 -8.04 -3.43
C ASP A 106 -11.43 -7.37 -3.64
N LYS A 107 -11.83 -6.46 -2.75
CA LYS A 107 -13.13 -5.78 -2.78
C LYS A 107 -13.01 -4.29 -3.11
N LEU A 108 -11.80 -3.76 -3.24
CA LEU A 108 -11.61 -2.39 -3.69
C LEU A 108 -12.07 -2.28 -5.14
N ASP A 109 -12.72 -1.17 -5.46
CA ASP A 109 -13.13 -0.86 -6.82
C ASP A 109 -11.87 -0.44 -7.59
N GLU A 110 -11.17 0.59 -7.09
CA GLU A 110 -9.92 1.12 -7.62
C GLU A 110 -8.83 1.20 -6.56
N CYS A 111 -7.57 1.15 -7.02
CA CYS A 111 -6.37 1.30 -6.21
C CYS A 111 -5.27 1.81 -7.13
N GLU A 112 -4.89 3.07 -6.99
CA GLU A 112 -3.90 3.71 -7.87
C GLU A 112 -2.82 4.43 -7.06
N PRO A 113 -1.54 4.30 -7.45
CA PRO A 113 -0.49 5.16 -6.94
C PRO A 113 -0.60 6.55 -7.57
N ILE A 114 -0.30 7.59 -6.79
CA ILE A 114 -0.34 9.01 -7.19
C ILE A 114 1.06 9.62 -7.21
#